data_AF-A0A6G3BLL9-F1
#
_entry.id   AF-A0A6G3BLL9-F1
#
_cell.length_a   1.000
_cell.length_b   1.000
_cell.length_c   1.000
_cell.angle_alpha   90.00
_cell.angle_beta   90.00
_cell.angle_gamma   90.00
#
_symmetry.space_group_name_H-M   'P 1'
#
loop_
_entity.id
_entity.type
_entity.pdbx_description
1 polymer ?
#
loop_
_entity_poly.entity_id
_entity_poly.type
_entity_poly.pdbx_seq_one_letter_code
_entity_poly.pdbx_strand_id
1 'polypeptide(L)' 'MKATHATLSAGGDAVYDPRARQGSIPVKFHLDDGSTLDGALILTSVELERLHQQTSHLVNAHERALGGTP' A
#
# COMPACT_ATOMS: atom_id res chain seq x y z
N MET A 1 4.11 -22.49 -1.84
CA MET A 1 3.56 -21.35 -1.09
C MET A 1 3.77 -20.09 -1.92
N LYS A 2 2.68 -19.49 -2.39
CA LYS A 2 2.70 -18.32 -3.28
C LYS A 2 1.83 -17.20 -2.69
N ALA A 3 2.32 -15.97 -2.71
CA ALA A 3 1.50 -14.81 -2.36
C ALA A 3 0.40 -14.58 -3.39
N THR A 4 -0.83 -14.43 -2.90
CA THR A 4 -2.03 -14.15 -3.71
C THR A 4 -2.31 -12.66 -3.77
N HIS A 5 -2.22 -11.98 -2.63
CA HIS A 5 -2.39 -10.53 -2.51
C HIS A 5 -1.72 -10.02 -1.23
N ALA A 6 -1.62 -8.70 -1.12
CA ALA A 6 -1.11 -8.02 0.06
C ALA A 6 -2.12 -6.98 0.55
N THR A 7 -2.18 -6.81 1.87
CA THR A 7 -2.92 -5.73 2.53
C THR A 7 -1.97 -4.90 3.37
N LEU A 8 -2.31 -3.64 3.65
CA LEU A 8 -1.56 -2.85 4.62
C LEU A 8 -1.65 -3.51 6.00
N SER A 9 -0.53 -3.54 6.74
CA SER A 9 -0.53 -4.10 8.09
C SER A 9 -1.25 -3.17 9.04
N ALA A 10 -2.17 -3.72 9.84
CA ALA A 10 -2.89 -2.96 10.85
C ALA A 10 -1.91 -2.39 11.90
N GLY A 11 -1.91 -1.06 12.08
CA GLY A 11 -1.08 -0.38 13.07
C GLY A 11 0.38 -0.13 12.68
N GLY A 12 0.80 -0.48 11.46
CA GLY A 12 2.13 -0.16 10.95
C GLY A 12 2.12 1.13 10.13
N ASP A 13 2.83 2.16 10.61
CA ASP A 13 3.00 3.41 9.86
C ASP A 13 4.06 3.29 8.76
N ALA A 14 3.87 4.07 7.70
CA ALA A 14 4.89 4.23 6.67
C ALA A 14 6.08 5.04 7.20
N VAL A 15 7.29 4.59 6.88
CA VAL A 15 8.54 5.27 7.29
C VAL A 15 9.33 5.64 6.05
N TYR A 16 9.91 6.84 6.03
CA TYR A 16 10.86 7.24 5.00
C TYR A 16 12.27 7.24 5.57
N ASP A 17 13.17 6.47 4.95
CA ASP A 17 14.59 6.51 5.26
C ASP A 17 15.29 7.50 4.31
N PRO A 18 15.74 8.67 4.80
CA PRO A 18 16.42 9.67 3.98
C PRO A 18 17.82 9.20 3.52
N ARG A 19 18.45 8.26 4.22
CA ARG A 19 19.77 7.72 3.85
C ARG A 19 19.67 6.79 2.66
N ALA A 20 18.66 5.91 2.66
CA ALA A 20 18.36 5.01 1.54
C ALA A 20 17.56 5.69 0.42
N ARG A 21 16.94 6.85 0.71
CA ARG A 21 15.98 7.55 -0.16
C ARG A 21 14.80 6.67 -0.56
N GLN A 22 14.31 5.90 0.42
CA GLN A 22 13.26 4.91 0.23
C GLN A 22 12.16 5.06 1.29
N GLY A 23 10.92 4.87 0.85
CA GLY A 23 9.78 4.65 1.74
C GLY A 23 9.60 3.17 2.02
N SER A 24 9.14 2.85 3.23
CA SER A 24 8.77 1.51 3.66
C SER A 24 7.35 1.54 4.20
N ILE A 25 6.49 0.68 3.65
CA ILE A 25 5.11 0.51 4.10
C ILE A 25 4.94 -0.93 4.60
N PRO A 26 4.61 -1.14 5.89
CA PRO A 26 4.32 -2.47 6.40
C PRO A 26 3.13 -3.11 5.67
N VAL A 27 3.31 -4.34 5.18
CA VAL A 27 2.28 -5.11 4.49
C VAL A 27 2.18 -6.52 5.04
N LYS A 28 1.00 -7.11 4.91
CA LYS A 28 0.72 -8.52 5.17
C LYS A 28 0.41 -9.22 3.86
N PHE A 29 1.22 -10.20 3.51
CA PHE A 29 0.98 -11.08 2.37
C PHE A 29 0.06 -12.21 2.77
N HIS A 30 -0.95 -12.48 1.93
CA HIS A 30 -1.87 -13.60 2.07
C HIS A 30 -1.49 -14.68 1.08
N LEU A 31 -1.28 -15.90 1.58
CA LEU A 31 -0.71 -17.00 0.83
C LEU A 31 -1.82 -17.94 0.34
N ASP A 32 -1.50 -18.76 -0.67
CA ASP A 32 -2.45 -19.69 -1.31
C ASP A 32 -2.95 -20.80 -0.39
N ASP A 33 -2.23 -21.11 0.68
CA ASP A 33 -2.61 -22.06 1.73
C ASP A 33 -3.44 -21.42 2.87
N GLY A 34 -3.78 -20.13 2.74
CA GLY A 34 -4.53 -19.38 3.76
C GLY A 34 -3.67 -18.84 4.91
N SER A 35 -2.37 -19.10 4.92
CA SER A 35 -1.45 -18.49 5.88
C SER A 35 -1.09 -17.06 5.50
N THR A 36 -0.43 -16.34 6.43
CA THR A 36 0.00 -14.96 6.20
C THR A 36 1.47 -14.76 6.55
N LEU A 37 2.10 -13.79 5.88
CA LEU A 37 3.49 -13.40 6.08
C LEU A 37 3.58 -11.88 6.20
N ASP A 38 4.19 -11.40 7.28
CA ASP A 38 4.48 -9.97 7.43
C ASP A 38 5.69 -9.57 6.57
N GLY A 39 5.64 -8.37 6.00
CA GLY A 39 6.71 -7.81 5.19
C GLY A 39 6.59 -6.30 5.04
N ALA A 40 7.37 -5.75 4.11
CA ALA A 40 7.36 -4.33 3.79
C ALA A 40 7.42 -4.11 2.29
N LEU A 41 6.63 -3.16 1.80
CA LEU A 41 6.78 -2.62 0.46
C LEU A 41 7.82 -1.49 0.51
N ILE A 42 8.99 -1.74 -0.07
CA ILE A 42 10.08 -0.76 -0.19
C ILE A 42 9.93 -0.03 -1.52
N LEU A 43 9.87 1.30 -1.46
CA LEU A 43 9.63 2.17 -2.61
C LEU A 43 10.76 3.17 -2.74
N THR A 44 11.33 3.30 -3.92
CA THR A 44 12.16 4.47 -4.26
C THR A 44 11.33 5.75 -4.26
N SER A 45 11.98 6.92 -4.24
CA SER A 45 11.27 8.20 -4.29
C SER A 45 10.30 8.32 -5.50
N VAL A 46 10.70 7.81 -6.67
CA VAL A 46 9.86 7.84 -7.88
C VAL A 46 8.63 6.93 -7.73
N GLU A 47 8.81 5.74 -7.14
CA GLU A 47 7.70 4.82 -6.91
C GLU A 47 6.75 5.34 -5.84
N LEU A 48 7.25 6.05 -4.84
CA LEU A 48 6.44 6.71 -3.81
C LEU A 48 5.53 7.78 -4.42
N GLU A 49 6.07 8.65 -5.27
CA GLU A 49 5.29 9.67 -5.97
C GLU A 49 4.22 9.05 -6.88
N ARG A 50 4.58 8.01 -7.63
CA ARG A 50 3.64 7.29 -8.49
C ARG A 50 2.54 6.62 -7.67
N LEU A 51 2.88 5.96 -6.57
CA LEU A 51 1.91 5.31 -5.71
C LEU A 51 0.94 6.32 -5.09
N HIS A 52 1.44 7.47 -4.61
CA HIS A 52 0.62 8.56 -4.09
C HIS A 52 -0.41 9.03 -5.13
N GLN A 53 0.02 9.28 -6.38
CA GLN A 53 -0.91 9.68 -7.44
C GLN A 53 -2.00 8.62 -7.67
N GLN A 54 -1.62 7.35 -7.80
CA GLN A 54 -2.57 6.27 -8.04
C GLN A 54 -3.58 6.10 -6.88
N THR A 55 -3.12 6.16 -5.64
CA THR A 55 -4.00 6.01 -4.48
C THR A 55 -4.90 7.23 -4.29
N SER A 56 -4.42 8.45 -4.54
CA SER A 56 -5.28 9.64 -4.56
C SER A 56 -6.40 9.51 -5.59
N HIS A 57 -6.11 8.99 -6.79
CA HIS A 57 -7.16 8.72 -7.78
C HIS A 57 -8.20 7.69 -7.30
N LEU A 58 -7.75 6.62 -6.64
CA LEU A 58 -8.66 5.61 -6.07
C LEU A 58 -9.53 6.19 -4.94
N VAL A 59 -8.95 7.00 -4.06
CA VAL A 59 -9.70 7.69 -2.98
C VAL A 59 -10.73 8.63 -3.58
N ASN A 60 -10.35 9.48 -4.54
CA ASN A 60 -11.29 10.38 -5.21
C ASN A 60 -12.42 9.61 -5.92
N ALA A 61 -12.11 8.47 -6.54
CA ALA A 61 -13.13 7.61 -7.16
C ALA A 61 -14.07 6.98 -6.12
N HIS A 62 -13.53 6.55 -4.98
CA HIS A 62 -14.31 6.03 -3.86
C HIS A 62 -15.25 7.09 -3.27
N GLU A 63 -14.77 8.31 -3.03
CA GLU A 63 -15.59 9.43 -2.55
C GLU A 63 -16.74 9.77 -3.50
N ARG A 64 -16.46 9.82 -4.81
CA ARG A 64 -17.51 10.02 -5.83
C ARG A 64 -18.55 8.91 -5.82
N ALA A 65 -18.13 7.66 -5.61
CA ALA A 65 -19.05 6.54 -5.50
C ALA A 65 -19.93 6.62 -4.24
N LEU A 66 -19.41 7.21 -3.15
CA LEU A 66 -20.15 7.43 -1.90
C LEU A 66 -21.07 8.67 -1.93
N GLY A 67 -20.81 9.65 -2.79
CA GLY A 67 -21.49 10.96 -2.80
C GLY A 67 -22.13 11.37 -4.13
N GLY A 68 -22.38 10.44 -5.05
CA GLY A 68 -23.10 10.70 -6.29
C GLY A 68 -24.61 10.93 -6.08
N THR A 69 -24.98 12.14 -5.68
CA THR A 69 -26.31 12.74 -5.96
C THR A 69 -26.10 14.20 -6.39
N PRO A 70 -26.88 14.69 -7.39
CA PRO A 70 -26.60 15.93 -8.12
C PRO A 70 -26.67 17.20 -7.26
#